data_AF-A0A815U5C1-F1
#
_entry.id   AF-A0A815U5C1-F1
#
_cell.length_a   1.000
_cell.length_b   1.000
_cell.length_c   1.000
_cell.angle_alpha   90.00
_cell.angle_beta   90.00
_cell.angle_gamma   90.00
#
_symmetry.space_group_name_H-M   'P 1'
#
loop_
_entity.id
_entity.type
_entity.pdbx_description
1 polymer ?
#
loop_
_entity_poly.entity_id
_entity_poly.type
_entity_poly.pdbx_seq_one_letter_code
_entity_poly.pdbx_strand_id
1 'polypeptide(L)'
;MMTNKTNEDCELLHDLDLNEDDLSNEAERLFPFHKEIVESLNYCGRCILTNNLLSVEGKHIICSKLIRSHNNVKNILNYLATKPLQTKEKISDVPMIVICGLPRTGTTLLHNLMACDPSC
;
A
#
# COMPACT_ATOMS: atom_id res chain seq x y z
N MET A 1 37.19 24.72 -0.19
CA MET A 1 36.36 24.79 -1.42
C MET A 1 35.40 23.59 -1.37
N MET A 2 34.32 23.72 -0.61
CA MET A 2 33.29 22.68 -0.48
C MET A 2 32.29 22.91 -1.61
N THR A 3 32.28 22.02 -2.60
CA THR A 3 31.24 22.01 -3.63
C THR A 3 29.97 21.45 -3.00
N ASN A 4 29.00 22.33 -2.76
CA ASN A 4 27.62 21.97 -2.49
C ASN A 4 27.15 21.06 -3.64
N LYS A 5 26.90 19.78 -3.33
CA LYS A 5 26.14 18.90 -4.22
C LYS A 5 24.77 19.53 -4.37
N THR A 6 24.52 20.05 -5.56
CA THR A 6 23.23 20.52 -6.04
C THR A 6 22.18 19.45 -5.79
N ASN A 7 21.05 19.86 -5.21
CA ASN A 7 19.81 19.10 -5.20
C ASN A 7 19.62 18.48 -6.59
N GLU A 8 19.53 17.16 -6.64
CA GLU A 8 18.87 16.50 -7.77
C GLU A 8 17.46 17.09 -7.79
N ASP A 9 17.12 17.82 -8.86
CA ASP A 9 15.77 18.29 -9.11
C ASP A 9 14.88 17.05 -9.18
N CYS A 10 14.27 16.73 -8.05
CA CYS A 10 13.37 15.60 -7.93
C CYS A 10 12.13 15.96 -8.76
N GLU A 11 12.05 15.44 -10.00
CA GLU A 11 10.91 15.68 -10.88
C GLU A 11 9.61 15.36 -10.13
N LEU A 12 8.80 16.39 -9.91
CA LEU A 12 7.56 16.25 -9.19
C LEU A 12 6.57 15.48 -10.07
N LEU A 13 5.99 14.42 -9.51
CA LEU A 13 4.98 13.63 -10.20
C LEU A 13 3.75 14.48 -10.53
N HIS A 14 3.38 14.47 -11.81
CA HIS A 14 2.21 15.16 -12.33
C HIS A 14 1.09 14.20 -12.74
N ASP A 15 1.36 12.91 -12.70
CA ASP A 15 0.45 11.83 -13.05
C ASP A 15 0.53 10.68 -12.03
N LEU A 16 -0.30 9.67 -12.28
CA LEU A 16 -0.30 8.43 -11.51
C LEU A 16 -0.11 7.28 -12.50
N ASP A 17 1.11 6.75 -12.57
CA ASP A 17 1.42 5.56 -13.35
C ASP A 17 1.22 4.30 -12.49
N LEU A 18 0.14 3.58 -12.76
CA LEU A 18 -0.19 2.30 -12.12
C LEU A 18 0.00 1.15 -13.12
N ASN A 19 1.21 0.99 -13.65
CA ASN A 19 1.50 -0.08 -14.59
C ASN A 19 1.30 -1.49 -13.96
N GLU A 20 0.54 -2.36 -14.63
CA GLU A 20 0.26 -3.75 -14.25
C GLU A 20 1.20 -4.77 -14.93
N ASP A 21 2.10 -4.37 -15.84
CA ASP A 21 2.97 -5.26 -16.64
C ASP A 21 3.79 -6.27 -15.81
N ASP A 22 4.10 -5.94 -14.56
CA ASP A 22 4.87 -6.82 -13.65
C ASP A 22 4.00 -7.85 -12.91
N LEU A 23 2.68 -7.84 -13.08
CA LEU A 23 1.78 -8.81 -12.45
C LEU A 23 1.80 -10.11 -13.25
N SER A 24 2.03 -11.23 -12.56
CA SER A 24 2.08 -12.54 -13.21
C SER A 24 0.69 -13.03 -13.61
N ASN A 25 0.59 -13.72 -14.75
CA ASN A 25 -0.66 -14.35 -15.22
C ASN A 25 -1.30 -15.26 -14.16
N GLU A 26 -0.48 -15.92 -13.33
CA GLU A 26 -0.97 -16.76 -12.24
C GLU A 26 -1.59 -15.92 -11.11
N ALA A 27 -0.96 -14.79 -10.75
CA ALA A 27 -1.53 -13.86 -9.78
C ALA A 27 -2.83 -13.22 -10.28
N GLU A 28 -2.90 -12.83 -11.56
CA GLU A 28 -4.12 -12.31 -12.17
C GLU A 28 -5.28 -13.31 -12.07
N ARG A 29 -4.99 -14.59 -12.32
CA ARG A 29 -5.97 -15.67 -12.26
C ARG A 29 -6.42 -15.98 -10.83
N LEU A 30 -5.49 -16.01 -9.88
CA LEU A 30 -5.77 -16.36 -8.48
C LEU A 30 -6.44 -15.22 -7.70
N PHE A 31 -6.17 -13.96 -8.07
CA PHE A 31 -6.59 -12.78 -7.33
C PHE A 31 -7.34 -11.78 -8.22
N PRO A 32 -8.53 -12.10 -8.74
CA PRO A 32 -9.25 -11.24 -9.70
C PRO A 32 -9.61 -9.85 -9.13
N PHE A 33 -9.67 -9.71 -7.80
CA PHE A 33 -9.92 -8.45 -7.11
C PHE A 33 -8.80 -7.40 -7.27
N HIS A 34 -7.64 -7.76 -7.86
CA HIS A 34 -6.58 -6.78 -8.16
C HIS A 34 -7.11 -5.62 -9.01
N LYS A 35 -8.04 -5.88 -9.93
CA LYS A 35 -8.66 -4.86 -10.79
C LYS A 35 -9.40 -3.82 -9.97
N GLU A 36 -10.16 -4.24 -8.96
CA GLU A 36 -10.92 -3.35 -8.08
C GLU A 36 -9.97 -2.48 -7.23
N ILE A 37 -8.81 -3.03 -6.84
CA ILE A 37 -7.75 -2.26 -6.15
C ILE A 37 -7.21 -1.18 -7.08
N VAL A 38 -6.86 -1.53 -8.32
CA VAL A 38 -6.31 -0.58 -9.30
C VAL A 38 -7.32 0.49 -9.68
N GLU A 39 -8.58 0.13 -9.89
CA GLU A 39 -9.67 1.09 -10.11
C GLU A 39 -9.82 2.07 -8.93
N SER A 40 -9.75 1.55 -7.70
CA SER A 40 -9.83 2.37 -6.49
C SER A 40 -8.65 3.34 -6.38
N LEU A 41 -7.43 2.88 -6.65
CA LEU A 41 -6.23 3.72 -6.64
C LEU A 41 -6.26 4.78 -7.75
N ASN A 42 -6.72 4.42 -8.95
CA ASN A 42 -6.93 5.35 -10.06
C ASN A 42 -7.98 6.42 -9.73
N TYR A 43 -9.07 6.02 -9.08
CA TYR A 43 -10.07 6.97 -8.59
C TYR A 43 -9.46 7.94 -7.57
N CYS A 44 -8.71 7.44 -6.59
CA CYS A 44 -7.99 8.27 -5.62
C CYS A 44 -7.02 9.24 -6.31
N GLY A 45 -6.22 8.75 -7.27
CA GLY A 45 -5.30 9.56 -8.06
C GLY A 45 -6.00 10.72 -8.76
N ARG A 46 -7.10 10.45 -9.47
CA ARG A 46 -7.89 11.49 -10.14
C ARG A 46 -8.39 12.55 -9.16
N CYS A 47 -8.93 12.14 -8.01
CA CYS A 47 -9.41 13.06 -6.99
C CYS A 47 -8.27 13.96 -6.45
N ILE A 48 -7.06 13.43 -6.31
CA ILE A 48 -5.89 14.18 -5.81
C ILE A 48 -5.36 15.14 -6.87
N LEU A 49 -5.19 14.67 -8.10
CA LEU A 49 -4.62 15.48 -9.19
C LEU A 49 -5.51 16.67 -9.55
N THR A 50 -6.83 16.47 -9.52
CA THR A 50 -7.84 17.51 -9.80
C THR A 50 -8.10 18.45 -8.61
N ASN A 51 -7.53 18.18 -7.43
CA ASN A 51 -7.75 18.99 -6.24
C ASN A 51 -6.94 20.30 -6.30
N ASN A 52 -7.62 21.45 -6.29
CA ASN A 52 -6.98 22.77 -6.34
C ASN A 52 -6.49 23.28 -4.99
N LEU A 53 -6.86 22.63 -3.88
CA LEU A 53 -6.43 22.98 -2.53
C LEU A 53 -5.10 22.31 -2.15
N LEU A 54 -4.64 21.32 -2.91
CA LEU A 54 -3.35 20.67 -2.71
C LEU A 54 -2.25 21.40 -3.48
N SER A 55 -1.13 21.65 -2.82
CA SER A 55 0.09 22.11 -3.49
C SER A 55 0.64 21.03 -4.42
N VAL A 56 1.54 21.42 -5.32
CA VAL A 56 2.19 20.49 -6.25
C VAL A 56 2.97 19.42 -5.49
N GLU A 57 3.67 19.80 -4.42
CA GLU A 57 4.43 18.91 -3.55
C GLU A 57 3.48 17.95 -2.81
N GLY A 58 2.34 18.45 -2.33
CA GLY A 58 1.31 17.63 -1.69
C GLY A 58 0.75 16.56 -2.63
N LYS A 59 0.47 16.93 -3.88
CA LYS A 59 0.07 15.98 -4.93
C LYS A 59 1.15 14.95 -5.19
N HIS A 60 2.41 15.38 -5.35
CA HIS A 60 3.54 14.50 -5.56
C HIS A 60 3.71 13.47 -4.43
N ILE A 61 3.64 13.89 -3.16
CA ILE A 61 3.76 12.99 -2.00
C ILE A 61 2.66 11.93 -2.02
N ILE A 62 1.42 12.32 -2.32
CA ILE A 62 0.29 11.40 -2.32
C ILE A 62 0.38 10.44 -3.51
N CYS A 63 0.66 10.92 -4.72
CA CYS A 63 0.87 10.07 -5.90
C CYS A 63 2.00 9.06 -5.66
N SER A 64 3.14 9.51 -5.10
CA SER A 64 4.26 8.63 -4.76
C SER A 64 3.85 7.51 -3.79
N LYS A 65 3.01 7.83 -2.80
CA LYS A 65 2.47 6.84 -1.86
C LYS A 65 1.51 5.86 -2.53
N LEU A 66 0.67 6.32 -3.46
CA LEU A 66 -0.25 5.46 -4.21
C LEU A 66 0.53 4.49 -5.11
N ILE A 67 1.54 4.98 -5.86
CA ILE A 67 2.42 4.14 -6.69
C ILE A 67 3.14 3.10 -5.82
N ARG A 68 3.71 3.51 -4.69
CA ARG A 68 4.37 2.58 -3.75
C ARG A 68 3.40 1.52 -3.22
N SER A 69 2.17 1.91 -2.90
CA SER A 69 1.14 0.99 -2.41
C SER A 69 0.73 -0.01 -3.49
N HIS A 70 0.56 0.46 -4.73
CA HIS A 70 0.28 -0.37 -5.89
C HIS A 70 1.38 -1.42 -6.13
N ASN A 71 2.65 -0.97 -6.17
CA ASN A 71 3.79 -1.87 -6.34
C ASN A 71 3.90 -2.90 -5.21
N ASN A 72 3.60 -2.51 -3.97
CA ASN A 72 3.58 -3.43 -2.85
C ASN A 72 2.49 -4.50 -3.00
N VAL A 73 1.29 -4.11 -3.46
CA VAL A 73 0.21 -5.07 -3.75
C VAL A 73 0.65 -6.06 -4.83
N LYS A 74 1.18 -5.58 -5.97
CA LYS A 74 1.70 -6.46 -7.04
C LYS A 74 2.71 -7.48 -6.50
N ASN A 75 3.67 -7.02 -5.72
CA ASN A 75 4.70 -7.88 -5.12
C ASN A 75 4.11 -8.95 -4.20
N ILE A 76 3.14 -8.57 -3.36
CA ILE A 76 2.45 -9.52 -2.46
C ILE A 76 1.65 -10.55 -3.27
N LEU A 77 0.89 -10.12 -4.27
CA LEU A 77 0.08 -11.03 -5.09
C LEU A 77 0.95 -12.02 -5.88
N ASN A 78 2.02 -11.53 -6.50
CA ASN A 78 3.00 -12.38 -7.17
C ASN A 78 3.65 -13.37 -6.20
N TYR A 79 4.07 -12.90 -5.02
CA TYR A 79 4.63 -13.77 -3.99
C TYR A 79 3.65 -14.87 -3.59
N LEU A 80 2.38 -14.51 -3.33
CA LEU A 80 1.36 -15.48 -2.96
C LEU A 80 1.05 -16.48 -4.07
N ALA A 81 1.07 -16.05 -5.34
CA ALA A 81 0.89 -16.92 -6.49
C ALA A 81 2.02 -17.96 -6.64
N THR A 82 3.25 -17.61 -6.25
CA THR A 82 4.39 -18.55 -6.28
C THR A 82 4.37 -19.58 -5.14
N LYS A 83 3.55 -19.39 -4.11
CA LYS A 83 3.46 -20.33 -3.00
C LYS A 83 2.43 -21.42 -3.30
N PRO A 84 2.74 -22.70 -3.01
CA PRO A 84 1.75 -23.76 -3.11
C PRO A 84 0.56 -23.41 -2.19
N LEU A 85 -0.66 -23.41 -2.74
CA LEU A 85 -1.96 -23.24 -2.06
C LEU A 85 -2.18 -24.15 -0.83
N GLN A 86 -1.22 -25.05 -0.55
CA GLN A 86 -1.17 -25.97 0.58
C GLN A 86 -0.60 -25.36 1.87
N THR A 87 0.05 -24.19 1.83
CA THR A 87 0.16 -23.33 3.03
C THR A 87 -1.16 -22.60 3.30
N LYS A 88 -2.27 -23.35 3.30
CA LYS A 88 -3.37 -23.08 4.23
C LYS A 88 -2.88 -23.48 5.60
N GLU A 89 -1.86 -22.78 6.11
CA GLU A 89 -1.90 -22.50 7.53
C GLU A 89 -3.19 -21.73 7.67
N LYS A 90 -4.24 -22.42 8.13
CA LYS A 90 -5.37 -21.70 8.69
C LYS A 90 -4.72 -20.62 9.55
N ILE A 91 -5.09 -19.36 9.34
CA ILE A 91 -4.92 -18.35 10.39
C ILE A 91 -5.35 -19.10 11.64
N SER A 92 -4.38 -19.31 12.53
CA SER A 92 -4.36 -20.35 13.55
C SER A 92 -5.75 -20.51 14.19
N ASP A 93 -6.12 -21.68 14.70
CA ASP A 93 -7.37 -21.83 15.48
C ASP A 93 -7.40 -20.88 16.72
N VAL A 94 -6.33 -20.11 16.95
CA VAL A 94 -6.25 -18.92 17.80
C VAL A 94 -7.18 -17.80 17.29
N PRO A 95 -8.06 -17.26 18.16
CA PRO A 95 -8.97 -16.18 17.80
C PRO A 95 -8.23 -14.90 17.40
N MET A 96 -8.53 -14.37 16.21
CA MET A 96 -8.02 -13.07 15.76
C MET A 96 -8.66 -11.93 16.56
N ILE A 97 -7.82 -11.08 17.15
CA ILE A 97 -8.27 -9.87 17.85
C ILE A 97 -8.13 -8.67 16.92
N VAL A 98 -9.25 -8.00 16.66
CA VAL A 98 -9.30 -6.77 15.85
C VAL A 98 -9.55 -5.57 16.77
N ILE A 99 -8.62 -4.62 16.78
CA ILE A 99 -8.76 -3.37 17.54
C ILE A 99 -9.33 -2.30 16.61
N CYS A 100 -10.52 -1.82 16.92
CA CYS A 100 -11.20 -0.76 16.18
C CYS A 100 -11.62 0.40 17.10
N GLY A 101 -11.74 1.59 16.52
CA GLY A 101 -12.12 2.79 17.24
C GLY A 101 -11.84 4.05 16.42
N LEU A 102 -12.37 5.19 16.88
CA LEU A 102 -12.05 6.47 16.25
C LEU A 102 -10.54 6.77 16.41
N PRO A 103 -9.96 7.57 15.49
CA PRO A 103 -8.62 8.10 15.69
C PRO A 103 -8.52 8.78 17.06
N ARG A 104 -7.36 8.67 17.71
CA ARG A 104 -7.06 9.31 19.02
C ARG A 104 -7.83 8.75 20.23
N THR A 105 -8.34 7.52 20.17
CA THR A 105 -9.02 6.85 21.31
C THR A 105 -8.10 5.93 22.13
N GLY A 106 -6.78 5.99 21.93
CA GLY A 106 -5.83 5.13 22.65
C GLY A 106 -5.66 3.72 22.06
N THR A 107 -6.16 3.47 20.84
CA THR A 107 -5.99 2.19 20.15
C THR A 107 -4.54 1.76 19.99
N THR A 108 -3.59 2.69 19.87
CA THR A 108 -2.14 2.39 19.83
C THR A 108 -1.65 1.77 21.13
N LEU A 109 -2.07 2.30 22.29
CA LEU A 109 -1.69 1.74 23.58
C LEU A 109 -2.25 0.33 23.73
N LEU A 110 -3.54 0.16 23.41
CA LEU A 110 -4.19 -1.14 23.46
C LEU A 110 -3.51 -2.17 22.54
N HIS A 111 -3.18 -1.78 21.31
CA HIS A 111 -2.44 -2.62 20.36
C HIS A 111 -1.10 -3.07 20.94
N ASN A 112 -0.33 -2.15 21.53
CA ASN A 112 0.97 -2.48 22.09
C ASN A 112 0.86 -3.39 23.32
N LEU A 113 -0.16 -3.21 24.16
CA LEU A 113 -0.41 -4.08 25.31
C LEU A 113 -0.75 -5.51 24.87
N MET A 114 -1.57 -5.66 23.82
CA MET A 114 -1.88 -6.98 23.26
C MET A 114 -0.64 -7.65 22.64
N ALA A 115 0.21 -6.88 21.96
CA ALA A 115 1.45 -7.38 21.37
C ALA A 115 2.52 -7.80 22.40
N CYS A 116 2.32 -7.52 23.70
CA CYS A 116 3.20 -8.01 24.77
C CYS A 116 2.92 -9.46 25.17
N ASP A 117 1.81 -10.06 24.73
CA ASP A 117 1.55 -11.48 24.97
C ASP A 117 2.44 -12.31 24.02
N PRO A 118 3.40 -13.11 24.51
CA PRO A 118 4.24 -13.97 23.67
C PRO A 118 3.46 -15.13 23.02
N SER A 119 2.22 -15.35 23.45
CA SER A 119 1.31 -16.37 22.94
C SER A 119 0.33 -15.83 21.89
N CYS A 120 0.36 -14.51 21.62
CA CYS A 120 -0.46 -13.86 20.61
C CYS A 120 0.02 -14.16 19.19
#